data_AF-A0AB38TUI0-F1
#
_entry.id   AF-A0AB38TUI0-F1
#
_cell.length_a   1.000
_cell.length_b   1.000
_cell.length_c   1.000
_cell.angle_alpha   90.00
_cell.angle_beta   90.00
_cell.angle_gamma   90.00
#
_symmetry.space_group_name_H-M   'P 1'
#
loop_
_entity.id
_entity.type
_entity.pdbx_description
1 polymer ?
#
loop_
_entity_poly.entity_id
_entity_poly.type
_entity_poly.pdbx_seq_one_letter_code
_entity_poly.pdbx_strand_id
1 'polypeptide(L)' 'MPLVYTTQAGARRLGGNAPGLAPFETRTLPTRDGLRLLVTATPARHGPVGIEPYSGDVIRFALGIDEPATWST' A
#
# COMPACT_ATOMS: atom_id res chain seq x y z
N MET A 1 -2.76 -7.06 -18.22
CA MET A 1 -2.53 -7.56 -16.84
C MET A 1 -2.95 -6.47 -15.85
N PRO A 2 -3.60 -6.82 -14.72
CA PRO A 2 -3.90 -5.86 -13.66
C PRO A 2 -2.62 -5.44 -12.92
N LEU A 3 -2.55 -4.19 -12.48
CA LEU A 3 -1.51 -3.67 -11.58
C LEU A 3 -1.91 -3.98 -10.14
N VAL A 4 -0.98 -4.53 -9.35
CA VAL A 4 -1.23 -4.91 -7.95
C VAL A 4 -0.21 -4.22 -7.05
N TYR A 5 -0.66 -3.45 -6.07
CA TYR A 5 0.23 -2.94 -5.03
C TYR A 5 0.27 -3.90 -3.84
N THR A 6 1.46 -4.10 -3.28
CA THR A 6 1.68 -5.05 -2.19
C THR A 6 2.82 -4.58 -1.27
N THR A 7 3.18 -5.39 -0.27
CA THR A 7 4.38 -5.16 0.55
C THR A 7 5.65 -5.36 -0.29
N GLN A 8 6.77 -4.74 0.09
CA GLN A 8 8.04 -4.96 -0.59
C GLN A 8 8.48 -6.44 -0.59
N ALA A 9 8.24 -7.17 0.50
CA ALA A 9 8.47 -8.60 0.54
C ALA A 9 7.51 -9.39 -0.38
N GLY A 10 6.24 -8.98 -0.46
CA GLY A 10 5.29 -9.55 -1.42
C GLY A 10 5.75 -9.37 -2.86
N ALA A 11 6.20 -8.17 -3.22
CA ALA A 11 6.68 -7.86 -4.57
C ALA A 11 7.87 -8.71 -5.00
N ARG A 12 8.83 -8.97 -4.10
CA ARG A 12 9.98 -9.84 -4.38
C ARG A 12 9.57 -11.29 -4.67
N ARG A 13 8.49 -11.77 -4.04
CA ARG A 13 7.97 -13.13 -4.23
C ARG A 13 7.10 -13.25 -5.49
N LEU A 14 6.28 -12.24 -5.76
CA LEU A 14 5.33 -12.23 -6.87
C LEU A 14 5.98 -11.84 -8.21
N GLY A 15 6.90 -10.87 -8.18
CA GLY A 15 7.48 -10.26 -9.38
C GLY A 15 6.44 -9.61 -10.30
N GLY A 16 6.82 -9.38 -11.56
CA GLY A 16 5.91 -8.91 -12.61
C GLY A 16 5.21 -7.58 -12.28
N ASN A 17 3.89 -7.55 -12.45
CA ASN A 17 3.07 -6.34 -12.29
C ASN A 17 2.59 -6.11 -10.84
N ALA A 18 3.37 -6.57 -9.85
CA ALA A 18 3.08 -6.47 -8.43
C ALA A 18 4.11 -5.62 -7.67
N PRO A 19 4.28 -4.32 -7.98
CA PRO A 19 5.23 -3.47 -7.27
C PRO A 19 4.90 -3.34 -5.79
N GLY A 20 5.95 -3.37 -4.97
CA GLY A 20 5.85 -3.22 -3.52
C GLY A 20 5.98 -1.78 -3.10
N LEU A 21 5.20 -1.34 -2.12
CA LEU A 21 5.27 0.00 -1.55
C LEU A 21 5.93 -0.03 -0.17
N ALA A 22 6.79 0.96 0.10
CA ALA A 22 7.28 1.21 1.46
C ALA A 22 6.18 1.87 2.31
N PRO A 23 6.19 1.72 3.65
CA PRO A 23 5.33 2.51 4.52
C PRO A 23 5.44 4.01 4.21
N PHE A 24 4.29 4.69 4.17
CA PHE A 24 4.12 6.09 3.78
C PHE A 24 4.34 6.43 2.30
N GLU A 25 4.78 5.48 1.47
CA GLU A 25 4.87 5.69 0.02
C GLU A 25 3.47 5.90 -0.58
N THR A 26 3.36 6.88 -1.48
CA THR A 26 2.11 7.17 -2.20
C THR A 26 2.30 6.97 -3.70
N ARG A 27 1.33 6.31 -4.33
CA ARG A 27 1.22 6.16 -5.79
C ARG A 27 0.01 6.89 -6.31
N THR A 28 0.20 7.67 -7.36
CA THR A 28 -0.87 8.39 -8.03
C THR A 28 -1.29 7.65 -9.28
N LEU A 29 -2.58 7.34 -9.40
CA LEU A 29 -3.19 6.69 -10.54
C LEU A 29 -4.20 7.65 -11.18
N PRO A 30 -4.21 7.78 -12.52
CA PRO A 30 -5.28 8.51 -13.20
C PRO A 30 -6.59 7.73 -13.11
N THR A 31 -7.71 8.43 -12.89
CA THR A 31 -9.05 7.85 -13.02
C THR A 31 -9.65 8.14 -14.40
N ARG A 32 -10.74 7.43 -14.73
CA ARG A 32 -11.46 7.65 -16.01
C ARG A 32 -12.10 9.03 -16.09
N ASP A 33 -12.43 9.63 -14.95
CA ASP A 33 -13.11 10.92 -14.86
C ASP A 33 -12.12 12.10 -14.78
N GLY A 34 -10.82 11.84 -15.03
CA GLY A 34 -9.77 12.86 -15.04
C GLY A 34 -9.26 13.26 -13.65
N LEU A 35 -9.76 12.65 -12.58
CA LEU A 35 -9.28 12.86 -11.21
C LEU A 35 -8.02 12.01 -10.94
N ARG A 36 -7.33 12.31 -9.84
CA ARG A 36 -6.16 11.54 -9.40
C ARG A 36 -6.53 10.68 -8.19
N LEU A 37 -6.37 9.36 -8.30
CA LEU A 37 -6.44 8.46 -7.15
C LEU A 37 -5.06 8.35 -6.51
N LEU A 38 -4.96 8.75 -5.25
CA LEU A 38 -3.75 8.61 -4.44
C LEU A 38 -3.88 7.36 -3.57
N VAL A 39 -2.98 6.40 -3.77
CA VAL A 39 -2.87 5.16 -3.00
C VAL A 39 -1.68 5.30 -2.06
N THR A 40 -1.93 5.49 -0.77
CA THR A 40 -0.87 5.60 0.24
C THR A 40 -0.77 4.30 1.03
N ALA A 41 0.43 3.71 1.06
CA ALA A 41 0.73 2.60 1.96
C ALA A 41 0.85 3.11 3.40
N THR A 42 0.04 2.59 4.32
CA THR A 42 0.09 2.98 5.73
C THR A 42 0.68 1.87 6.59
N PRO A 43 1.44 2.21 7.66
CA PRO A 43 1.89 1.21 8.62
C PRO A 43 0.72 0.39 9.16
N ALA A 44 0.93 -0.91 9.30
CA ALA A 44 -0.06 -1.84 9.84
C ALA A 44 0.62 -2.91 10.70
N ARG A 45 -0.17 -3.61 11.52
CA ARG A 45 0.25 -4.79 12.27
C ARG A 45 -0.85 -5.84 12.26
N HIS A 46 -0.46 -7.11 12.26
CA HIS A 46 -1.40 -8.23 12.36
C HIS A 46 -1.92 -8.46 13.79
N GLY A 47 -1.09 -8.16 14.79
CA GLY A 47 -1.40 -8.39 16.19
C GLY A 47 -0.64 -7.43 17.09
N PRO A 48 -0.47 -7.74 18.39
CA PRO A 48 0.21 -6.87 19.35
C PRO A 48 1.65 -6.53 18.94
N VAL A 49 2.22 -5.48 19.55
CA VAL A 49 3.63 -5.14 19.36
C VAL A 49 4.52 -6.33 19.78
N GLY A 50 5.54 -6.63 18.98
CA GLY A 50 6.52 -7.68 19.26
C GLY A 50 6.25 -9.02 18.57
N ILE A 51 5.12 -9.18 17.87
CA ILE A 51 4.80 -10.41 17.12
C ILE A 51 5.15 -10.32 15.63
N GLU A 52 5.75 -9.23 15.18
CA GLU A 52 6.09 -8.96 13.77
C GLU A 52 6.95 -10.06 13.14
N PRO A 53 7.96 -10.65 13.83
CA PRO A 53 8.78 -11.73 13.26
C PRO A 53 7.99 -12.99 12.91
N TYR A 54 6.82 -13.21 13.53
CA TYR A 54 5.98 -14.40 13.32
C TYR A 54 4.79 -14.13 12.39
N SER A 55 4.31 -12.90 12.36
CA SER A 55 3.10 -12.54 11.61
C SER A 55 3.38 -12.11 10.17
N GLY A 56 4.61 -11.71 9.86
CA GLY A 56 5.03 -11.31 8.52
C GLY A 56 4.67 -9.86 8.16
N ASP A 57 5.19 -9.42 7.01
CA ASP A 57 5.05 -8.04 6.55
C ASP A 57 3.62 -7.69 6.18
N VAL A 58 3.13 -6.56 6.70
CA VAL A 58 1.81 -6.01 6.38
C VAL A 58 1.86 -4.50 6.21
N ILE A 59 1.09 -4.02 5.23
CA ILE A 59 0.73 -2.62 5.04
C ILE A 59 -0.79 -2.54 4.81
N ARG A 60 -1.38 -1.39 5.10
CA ARG A 60 -2.75 -1.05 4.66
C ARG A 60 -2.65 -0.04 3.51
N PHE A 61 -3.74 0.14 2.78
CA PHE A 61 -3.88 1.22 1.80
C PHE A 61 -4.93 2.23 2.24
N ALA A 62 -4.56 3.50 2.24
CA ALA A 62 -5.48 4.63 2.35
C ALA A 62 -5.66 5.26 0.96
N LEU A 63 -6.90 5.56 0.59
CA LEU A 63 -7.27 6.03 -0.75
C LEU A 63 -7.82 7.45 -0.68
N GLY A 64 -7.19 8.37 -1.41
CA GLY A 64 -7.63 9.76 -1.54
C GLY A 64 -7.87 10.13 -3.01
N ILE A 65 -8.75 11.10 -3.25
CA ILE A 65 -9.05 11.63 -4.59
C ILE A 65 -8.60 13.08 -4.64
N ASP A 66 -7.70 13.40 -5.57
CA ASP A 66 -7.00 14.68 -5.76
C ASP A 66 -6.15 15.20 -4.60
N GLU A 67 -6.41 14.70 -3.38
CA GLU A 67 -5.65 14.92 -2.17
C GLU A 67 -5.40 13.58 -1.44
N PRO A 68 -4.34 13.47 -0.61
CA PRO A 68 -4.09 12.27 0.17
C PRO A 68 -5.22 11.99 1.16
N ALA A 69 -5.48 10.70 1.42
CA ALA A 69 -6.42 10.32 2.46
C ALA A 69 -5.94 10.81 3.83
N THR A 70 -6.84 11.38 4.62
CA THR A 70 -6.62 11.59 6.05
C THR A 70 -6.82 10.26 6.77
N TRP A 71 -5.84 9.85 7.56
CA TRP A 71 -5.90 8.62 8.36
C TRP A 71 -5.23 8.83 9.72
N SER A 72 -5.69 8.12 10.74
CA SER A 72 -5.09 8.08 12.07
C SER A 72 -4.41 6.73 12.30
N THR A 73 -3.35 6.72 13.10
CA THR A 73 -2.59 5.50 13.47
C THR A 73 -3.31 4.66 14.51
#